data_AF-A0A936MV55-F1
#
_entry.id   AF-A0A936MV55-F1
#
_cell.length_a   1.000
_cell.length_b   1.000
_cell.length_c   1.000
_cell.angle_alpha   90.00
_cell.angle_beta   90.00
_cell.angle_gamma   90.00
#
_symmetry.space_group_name_H-M   'P 1'
#
loop_
_entity.id
_entity.type
_entity.pdbx_description
1 polymer ?
#
loop_
_entity_poly.entity_id
_entity_poly.type
_entity_poly.pdbx_seq_one_letter_code
_entity_poly.pdbx_strand_id
1 'polypeptide(L)'
;MKLTEADEMALRKSVRLDHYAEILAHVVHFGAEGDVVERFGMSLEEWRAVDRAWTNELARGAKLPERERALAFSATFQARRRRLAHEKPPLSSIGEKLTHFPDKRANPVSAVAAAPSGVPSFMLAGSAPNAVAGSPWSAYAAPSHATPAKAPAAPLPQTSPLPFAQGVAAEVALQRAVEHAQATQGAPSAAPTLGETRAIDDEISVIARQILPFEGSGTRSETAPAREPELTLEQHASLHVELEMHPEATADILRRYGLTASQHARLDMGWEAQMALNPKLAASWQQAMADYRAWIASHSQ
;
A
#
# COMPACT_ATOMS: atom_id res chain seq x y z
N MET A 1 -0.50 31.04 -17.53
CA MET A 1 0.78 31.78 -17.53
C MET A 1 1.82 30.88 -16.88
N LYS A 2 3.11 30.94 -17.26
CA LYS A 2 4.15 30.21 -16.52
C LYS A 2 4.64 31.11 -15.38
N LEU A 3 4.46 30.69 -14.13
CA LEU A 3 5.09 31.33 -12.98
C LEU A 3 6.62 31.22 -13.12
N THR A 4 7.33 32.30 -12.78
CA THR A 4 8.79 32.29 -12.82
C THR A 4 9.35 31.56 -11.60
N GLU A 5 10.58 31.06 -11.66
CA GLU A 5 11.26 30.42 -10.52
C GLU A 5 11.37 31.38 -9.31
N ALA A 6 11.47 32.69 -9.57
CA ALA A 6 11.46 33.72 -8.55
C ALA A 6 10.09 33.80 -7.83
N ASP A 7 8.99 33.68 -8.57
CA ASP A 7 7.64 33.66 -8.01
C ASP A 7 7.44 32.39 -7.16
N GLU A 8 7.88 31.22 -7.66
CA GLU A 8 7.82 29.97 -6.91
C GLU A 8 8.61 30.05 -5.59
N MET A 9 9.79 30.69 -5.58
CA MET A 9 10.54 30.94 -4.34
C MET A 9 9.85 31.92 -3.39
N ALA A 10 9.16 32.94 -3.91
CA ALA A 10 8.41 33.90 -3.10
C ALA A 10 7.20 33.23 -2.43
N LEU A 11 6.45 32.43 -3.19
CA LEU A 11 5.36 31.56 -2.70
C LEU A 11 5.86 30.57 -1.64
N ARG A 12 7.06 30.00 -1.82
CA ARG A 12 7.65 29.14 -0.78
C ARG A 12 7.90 29.89 0.53
N LYS A 13 8.38 31.14 0.44
CA LYS A 13 8.66 31.96 1.63
C LYS A 13 7.37 32.39 2.35
N SER A 14 6.23 32.44 1.65
CA SER A 14 4.95 32.80 2.27
C SER A 14 4.31 31.63 3.04
N VAL A 15 4.54 30.38 2.62
CA VAL A 15 3.96 29.19 3.28
C VAL A 15 4.98 28.48 4.16
N ARG A 16 4.77 28.49 5.48
CA ARG A 16 5.62 27.75 6.42
C ARG A 16 5.50 26.23 6.21
N LEU A 17 6.60 25.49 6.42
CA LEU A 17 6.64 24.03 6.27
C LEU A 17 5.55 23.30 7.07
N ASP A 18 5.28 23.74 8.31
CA ASP A 18 4.23 23.17 9.15
C ASP A 18 2.84 23.35 8.54
N HIS A 19 2.60 24.51 7.91
CA HIS A 19 1.33 24.81 7.27
C HIS A 19 1.17 24.02 5.96
N TYR A 20 2.25 23.87 5.19
CA TYR A 20 2.27 22.97 4.02
C TYR A 20 1.93 21.52 4.41
N ALA A 21 2.57 20.99 5.47
CA ALA A 21 2.28 19.66 6.00
C ALA A 21 0.81 19.51 6.45
N GLU A 22 0.25 20.57 7.05
CA GLU A 22 -1.15 20.61 7.45
C GLU A 22 -2.09 20.54 6.25
N ILE A 23 -1.90 21.40 5.24
CA ILE A 23 -2.76 21.42 4.03
C ILE A 23 -2.70 20.06 3.34
N LEU A 24 -1.50 19.52 3.12
CA LEU A 24 -1.31 18.23 2.46
C LEU A 24 -2.01 17.09 3.21
N ALA A 25 -1.99 17.11 4.56
CA ALA A 25 -2.69 16.11 5.36
C ALA A 25 -4.22 16.18 5.16
N HIS A 26 -4.79 17.37 4.98
CA HIS A 26 -6.22 17.51 4.68
C HIS A 26 -6.53 17.07 3.25
N VAL A 27 -5.72 17.46 2.26
CA VAL A 27 -5.89 17.01 0.85
C VAL A 27 -5.92 15.49 0.77
N VAL A 28 -4.98 14.81 1.43
CA VAL A 28 -4.92 13.34 1.47
C VAL A 28 -6.10 12.72 2.22
N HIS A 29 -6.60 13.36 3.27
CA HIS A 29 -7.72 12.84 4.05
C HIS A 29 -9.06 12.94 3.32
N PHE A 30 -9.33 14.06 2.63
CA PHE A 30 -10.61 14.32 1.99
C PHE A 30 -10.67 13.94 0.52
N GLY A 31 -9.53 13.86 -0.18
CA GLY A 31 -9.47 13.55 -1.62
C GLY A 31 -9.99 14.67 -2.55
N ALA A 32 -10.53 15.77 -2.00
CA ALA A 32 -11.03 16.93 -2.73
C ALA A 32 -10.00 18.08 -2.68
N GLU A 33 -8.94 17.98 -3.49
CA GLU A 33 -7.83 18.95 -3.49
C GLU A 33 -8.30 20.40 -3.64
N GLY A 34 -9.18 20.68 -4.63
CA GLY A 34 -9.69 22.03 -4.90
C GLY A 34 -10.40 22.66 -3.70
N ASP A 35 -11.41 21.97 -3.16
CA ASP A 35 -12.23 22.49 -2.06
C ASP A 35 -11.43 22.70 -0.78
N VAL A 36 -10.48 21.80 -0.50
CA VAL A 36 -9.61 21.91 0.67
C VAL A 36 -8.74 23.15 0.54
N VAL A 37 -8.05 23.32 -0.59
CA VAL A 37 -7.11 24.41 -0.82
C VAL A 37 -7.81 25.78 -0.84
N GLU A 38 -8.99 25.86 -1.45
CA GLU A 38 -9.80 27.09 -1.45
C GLU A 38 -10.16 27.52 -0.02
N ARG A 39 -10.46 26.56 0.87
CA ARG A 39 -10.71 26.83 2.30
C ARG A 39 -9.49 27.30 3.08
N PHE A 40 -8.29 27.03 2.58
CA PHE A 40 -7.06 27.62 3.11
C PHE A 40 -6.73 28.99 2.49
N GLY A 41 -7.63 29.54 1.66
CA GLY A 41 -7.49 30.87 1.07
C GLY A 41 -6.48 30.92 -0.08
N MET A 42 -6.26 29.80 -0.76
CA MET A 42 -5.32 29.68 -1.88
C MET A 42 -6.06 29.16 -3.11
N SER A 43 -5.62 29.56 -4.30
CA SER A 43 -6.11 28.94 -5.54
C SER A 43 -5.44 27.58 -5.76
N LEU A 44 -6.09 26.70 -6.54
CA LEU A 44 -5.52 25.41 -6.90
C LEU A 44 -4.19 25.55 -7.67
N GLU A 45 -4.04 26.59 -8.48
CA GLU A 45 -2.80 26.86 -9.23
C GLU A 45 -1.65 27.27 -8.31
N GLU A 46 -1.91 28.18 -7.36
CA GLU A 46 -0.94 28.58 -6.34
C GLU A 46 -0.54 27.40 -5.46
N TRP A 47 -1.50 26.57 -5.03
CA TRP A 47 -1.21 25.37 -4.25
C TRP A 47 -0.30 24.40 -4.98
N ARG A 48 -0.57 24.12 -6.26
CA ARG A 48 0.31 23.25 -7.06
C ARG A 48 1.70 23.85 -7.21
N ALA A 49 1.85 25.17 -7.24
CA ALA A 49 3.17 25.81 -7.24
C ALA A 49 3.89 25.63 -5.89
N VAL A 50 3.18 25.82 -4.77
CA VAL A 50 3.69 25.59 -3.41
C VAL A 50 4.09 24.13 -3.21
N ASP A 51 3.25 23.19 -3.63
CA ASP A 51 3.46 21.75 -3.53
C ASP A 51 4.69 21.30 -4.32
N ARG A 52 4.84 21.75 -5.58
CA ARG A 52 6.06 21.50 -6.37
C ARG A 52 7.30 22.09 -5.70
N ALA A 53 7.23 23.32 -5.20
CA ALA A 53 8.38 23.98 -4.58
C ALA A 53 8.85 23.24 -3.31
N TRP A 54 7.92 22.85 -2.43
CA TRP A 54 8.25 22.10 -1.23
C TRP A 54 8.67 20.66 -1.53
N THR A 55 8.03 19.98 -2.48
CA THR A 55 8.42 18.63 -2.89
C THR A 55 9.85 18.62 -3.45
N ASN A 56 10.21 19.60 -4.29
CA ASN A 56 11.56 19.75 -4.80
C ASN A 56 12.58 20.04 -3.70
N GLU A 57 12.21 20.83 -2.68
CA GLU A 57 13.09 21.09 -1.54
C GLU A 57 13.31 19.86 -0.67
N LEU A 58 12.23 19.14 -0.34
CA LEU A 58 12.31 17.92 0.47
C LEU A 58 13.08 16.81 -0.25
N ALA A 59 12.94 16.70 -1.58
CA ALA A 59 13.67 15.74 -2.40
C ALA A 59 15.18 16.04 -2.48
N ARG A 60 15.60 17.30 -2.32
CA ARG A 60 17.02 17.69 -2.36
C ARG A 60 17.81 17.31 -1.11
N GLY A 61 17.18 16.70 -0.10
CA GLY A 61 17.66 16.52 1.28
C GLY A 61 18.92 15.68 1.52
N ALA A 62 20.00 15.94 0.78
CA ALA A 62 21.32 15.37 1.01
C ALA A 62 22.08 16.07 2.15
N LYS A 63 21.69 17.30 2.53
CA LYS A 63 22.37 18.07 3.59
C LYS A 63 21.69 17.88 4.95
N LEU A 64 22.48 17.82 6.03
CA LEU A 64 22.01 17.71 7.42
C LEU A 64 20.83 18.64 7.79
N PRO A 65 20.85 19.96 7.50
CA PRO A 65 19.73 20.84 7.85
C PRO A 65 18.45 20.57 7.03
N GLU A 66 18.57 20.02 5.83
CA GLU A 66 17.43 19.65 4.99
C GLU A 66 16.79 18.35 5.49
N ARG A 67 17.62 17.41 5.99
CA ARG A 67 17.15 16.19 6.65
C ARG A 67 16.29 16.49 7.88
N GLU A 68 16.71 17.44 8.72
CA GLU A 68 15.91 17.89 9.87
C GLU A 68 14.55 18.46 9.46
N ARG A 69 14.51 19.25 8.36
CA ARG A 69 13.24 19.75 7.80
C ARG A 69 12.35 18.62 7.31
N ALA A 70 12.89 17.64 6.59
CA ALA A 70 12.11 16.49 6.13
C ALA A 70 11.56 15.66 7.30
N LEU A 71 12.34 15.50 8.38
CA LEU A 71 11.88 14.85 9.61
C LEU A 71 10.78 15.67 10.29
N ALA A 72 10.94 16.98 10.43
CA ALA A 72 9.91 17.86 10.99
C ALA A 72 8.60 17.82 10.16
N PHE A 73 8.71 17.89 8.84
CA PHE A 73 7.59 17.74 7.91
C PHE A 73 6.84 16.42 8.13
N SER A 74 7.56 15.29 8.09
CA SER A 74 6.95 13.97 8.23
C SER A 74 6.28 13.79 9.60
N ALA A 75 6.88 14.31 10.67
CA ALA A 75 6.29 14.29 12.02
C ALA A 75 4.98 15.09 12.08
N THR A 76 4.97 16.34 11.58
CA THR A 76 3.79 17.20 11.56
C THR A 76 2.68 16.60 10.69
N PHE A 77 3.02 16.12 9.49
CA PHE A 77 2.07 15.48 8.56
C PHE A 77 1.41 14.25 9.18
N GLN A 78 2.20 13.34 9.77
CA GLN A 78 1.68 12.13 10.41
C GLN A 78 0.82 12.43 11.63
N ALA A 79 1.24 13.38 12.48
CA ALA A 79 0.45 13.81 13.62
C ALA A 79 -0.91 14.37 13.17
N ARG A 80 -0.94 15.16 12.09
CA ARG A 80 -2.17 15.71 11.56
C ARG A 80 -3.07 14.65 10.93
N ARG A 81 -2.53 13.72 10.15
CA ARG A 81 -3.31 12.61 9.58
C ARG A 81 -3.95 11.75 10.66
N ARG A 82 -3.22 11.40 11.73
CA ARG A 82 -3.78 10.64 12.87
C ARG A 82 -4.93 11.39 13.54
N ARG A 83 -4.76 12.69 13.74
CA ARG A 83 -5.81 13.55 14.31
C ARG A 83 -7.06 13.58 13.43
N LEU A 84 -6.91 13.80 12.12
CA LEU A 84 -8.02 13.80 11.17
C LEU A 84 -8.74 12.45 11.12
N ALA A 85 -7.99 11.34 11.14
CA ALA A 85 -8.56 10.00 11.18
C ALA A 85 -9.37 9.73 12.47
N HIS A 86 -8.94 10.29 13.60
CA HIS A 86 -9.61 10.15 14.89
C HIS A 86 -10.84 11.06 15.01
N GLU A 87 -10.72 12.34 14.62
CA GLU A 87 -11.79 13.34 14.77
C GLU A 87 -12.85 13.24 13.66
N LYS A 88 -12.50 12.71 12.48
CA LYS A 88 -13.33 12.68 11.25
C LYS A 88 -14.07 14.00 11.01
N PRO A 89 -13.37 15.14 11.02
CA PRO A 89 -14.02 16.44 10.90
C PRO A 89 -14.71 16.55 9.53
N PRO A 90 -15.90 17.16 9.43
CA PRO A 90 -16.52 17.42 8.15
C PRO A 90 -15.70 18.46 7.36
N LEU A 91 -15.75 18.41 6.02
CA LEU A 91 -15.04 19.35 5.14
C LEU A 91 -15.39 20.82 5.47
N SER A 92 -16.62 21.07 5.93
CA SER A 92 -17.10 22.39 6.36
C SER A 92 -16.31 23.00 7.52
N SER A 93 -15.68 22.20 8.37
CA SER A 93 -14.90 22.65 9.52
C SER A 93 -13.47 23.09 9.19
N ILE A 94 -13.04 22.91 7.94
CA ILE A 94 -11.73 23.35 7.45
C ILE A 94 -11.79 24.84 7.12
N GLY A 95 -10.79 25.59 7.58
CA GLY A 95 -10.59 27.02 7.28
C GLY A 95 -11.20 27.98 8.30
N GLU A 96 -12.23 27.57 9.04
CA GLU A 96 -12.97 28.47 9.95
C GLU A 96 -12.17 28.88 11.21
N LYS A 97 -11.00 28.27 11.46
CA LYS A 97 -10.26 28.40 12.73
C LYS A 97 -8.82 28.91 12.65
N LEU A 98 -8.29 29.24 11.47
CA LEU A 98 -6.86 29.57 11.32
C LEU A 98 -6.51 31.07 11.39
N THR A 99 -7.49 31.95 11.60
CA THR A 99 -7.23 33.38 11.90
C THR A 99 -6.54 33.59 13.26
N HIS A 100 -6.38 32.53 14.07
CA HIS A 100 -5.66 32.60 15.34
C HIS A 100 -4.64 31.46 15.46
N PHE A 101 -3.54 31.56 14.72
CA PHE A 101 -2.29 30.96 15.20
C PHE A 101 -1.81 31.79 16.39
N PRO A 102 -1.80 31.27 17.63
CA PRO A 102 -1.08 31.94 18.69
C PRO A 102 0.38 31.99 18.22
N ASP A 103 0.91 33.21 18.09
CA ASP A 103 2.32 33.44 17.84
C ASP A 103 3.10 32.87 19.02
N LYS A 104 3.42 31.57 18.97
CA LYS A 104 4.07 30.83 20.04
C LYS A 104 5.58 31.11 20.03
N ARG A 105 5.91 32.39 19.92
CA ARG A 105 7.22 33.00 20.22
C ARG A 105 7.19 33.75 21.56
N ALA A 106 6.29 33.39 22.47
CA ALA A 106 6.51 33.63 23.89
C ALA A 106 7.64 32.70 24.36
N ASN A 107 8.86 33.21 24.20
CA ASN A 107 10.09 32.73 24.77
C ASN A 107 9.86 32.37 26.26
N PRO A 108 9.98 31.11 26.72
CA PRO A 108 9.97 30.82 28.14
C PRO A 108 11.30 31.31 28.71
N VAL A 109 11.36 32.61 29.03
CA VAL A 109 12.41 33.12 29.90
C VAL A 109 12.20 32.45 31.25
N SER A 110 13.19 31.65 31.64
CA SER A 110 13.38 31.07 32.94
C SER A 110 12.89 31.97 34.07
N ALA A 111 11.73 31.65 34.66
CA ALA A 111 11.42 32.04 36.02
C ALA A 111 12.03 30.98 36.94
N VAL A 112 13.31 31.16 37.26
CA VAL A 112 13.95 30.47 38.39
C VAL A 112 13.29 31.01 39.65
N ALA A 113 12.24 30.33 40.11
CA ALA A 113 11.72 30.50 41.45
C ALA A 113 12.72 29.87 42.42
N ALA A 114 13.40 30.72 43.17
CA ALA A 114 14.21 30.33 44.31
C ALA A 114 13.33 29.59 45.34
N ALA A 115 13.75 28.38 45.73
CA ALA A 115 13.26 27.71 46.93
C ALA A 115 14.47 27.41 47.85
N PRO A 116 14.29 27.56 49.18
CA PRO A 116 15.37 27.61 50.14
C PRO A 116 15.94 26.24 50.55
N SER A 117 17.16 26.34 51.05
CA SER A 117 18.05 25.34 51.64
C SER A 117 17.43 24.47 52.77
N GLY A 118 17.95 23.24 52.89
CA GLY A 118 17.70 22.25 53.95
C GLY A 118 17.18 20.94 53.34
N VAL A 119 17.84 19.79 53.37
CA VAL A 119 18.56 19.09 54.45
C VAL A 119 19.47 17.98 53.82
N PRO A 120 20.27 17.17 54.56
CA PRO A 120 21.72 17.13 54.42
C PRO A 120 22.34 15.88 53.76
N SER A 121 23.59 16.07 53.31
CA SER A 121 24.56 15.07 52.88
C SER A 121 24.97 14.10 53.99
N PHE A 122 24.42 12.89 54.01
CA PHE A 122 25.08 11.65 54.40
C PHE A 122 24.11 10.51 54.05
N MET A 123 24.47 9.59 53.16
CA MET A 123 23.84 8.25 52.95
C MET A 123 24.20 7.62 51.59
N LEU A 124 25.09 8.19 50.76
CA LEU A 124 25.60 7.48 49.58
C LEU A 124 27.12 7.52 49.50
N ALA A 125 27.74 6.64 50.28
CA ALA A 125 29.04 6.07 49.96
C ALA A 125 29.06 4.61 50.41
N GLY A 126 29.27 3.70 49.45
CA GLY A 126 29.45 2.28 49.70
C GLY A 126 29.47 1.45 48.42
N SER A 127 30.67 1.31 47.84
CA SER A 127 31.26 0.11 47.18
C SER A 127 30.30 -1.03 46.76
N ALA A 128 30.42 -1.68 45.61
CA ALA A 128 31.58 -2.06 44.81
C ALA A 128 31.09 -2.65 43.45
N PRO A 129 31.99 -3.07 42.53
CA PRO A 129 31.67 -3.49 41.18
C PRO A 129 31.42 -5.00 41.09
N ASN A 130 30.38 -5.44 40.37
CA ASN A 130 30.46 -6.69 39.59
C ASN A 130 29.21 -6.97 38.75
N ALA A 131 29.46 -7.85 37.77
CA ALA A 131 28.52 -8.70 37.04
C ALA A 131 28.00 -8.16 35.70
N VAL A 132 28.76 -8.53 34.67
CA VAL A 132 28.29 -8.79 33.31
C VAL A 132 27.08 -9.73 33.39
N ALA A 133 25.88 -9.17 33.29
CA ALA A 133 24.66 -9.93 33.11
C ALA A 133 24.57 -10.36 31.65
N GLY A 134 24.85 -11.64 31.41
CA GLY A 134 24.64 -12.31 30.13
C GLY A 134 23.20 -12.17 29.65
N SER A 135 23.06 -11.77 28.39
CA SER A 135 21.80 -11.79 27.67
C SER A 135 21.32 -13.24 27.49
N PRO A 136 20.12 -13.61 27.98
CA PRO A 136 19.63 -15.00 27.94
C PRO A 136 19.15 -15.48 26.55
N TRP A 137 19.47 -14.78 25.46
CA TRP A 137 18.95 -15.11 24.11
C TRP A 137 20.04 -15.43 23.06
N SER A 138 21.32 -15.53 23.45
CA SER A 138 22.42 -15.88 22.52
C SER A 138 22.70 -17.38 22.40
N ALA A 139 21.66 -18.21 22.33
CA ALA A 139 21.81 -19.65 22.08
C ALA A 139 20.88 -20.14 20.97
N TYR A 140 21.11 -19.69 19.74
CA TYR A 140 20.73 -20.43 18.53
C TYR A 140 21.89 -20.33 17.53
N ALA A 141 22.94 -21.10 17.82
CA ALA A 141 23.98 -21.44 16.88
C ALA A 141 23.68 -22.82 16.27
N ALA A 142 23.76 -22.87 14.95
CA ALA A 142 23.97 -24.03 14.06
C ALA A 142 22.93 -25.18 14.06
N PRO A 143 22.34 -25.50 12.88
CA PRO A 143 21.82 -26.84 12.66
C PRO A 143 22.99 -27.80 12.38
N SER A 144 23.31 -28.64 13.37
CA SER A 144 24.11 -29.84 13.16
C SER A 144 23.39 -30.78 12.18
N HIS A 145 24.11 -31.23 11.15
CA HIS A 145 23.71 -32.33 10.29
C HIS A 145 23.53 -33.61 11.13
N ALA A 146 22.31 -33.86 11.58
CA ALA A 146 21.91 -35.14 12.15
C ALA A 146 21.45 -36.05 11.02
N THR A 147 22.21 -37.12 10.80
CA THR A 147 21.86 -38.24 9.92
C THR A 147 20.52 -38.84 10.39
N PRO A 148 19.45 -38.87 9.55
CA PRO A 148 18.18 -39.42 9.98
C PRO A 148 18.29 -40.94 10.14
N ALA A 149 18.08 -41.40 11.37
CA ALA A 149 17.86 -42.80 11.68
C ALA A 149 16.64 -43.30 10.90
N LYS A 150 16.83 -44.43 10.21
CA LYS A 150 15.83 -45.15 9.41
C LYS A 150 14.66 -45.59 10.31
N ALA A 151 13.62 -44.77 10.34
CA ALA A 151 12.35 -45.12 10.98
C ALA A 151 11.64 -46.24 10.18
N PRO A 152 11.03 -47.24 10.82
CA PRO A 152 10.23 -48.25 10.15
C PRO A 152 9.00 -47.60 9.51
N ALA A 153 8.83 -47.85 8.21
CA ALA A 153 7.74 -47.33 7.40
C ALA A 153 6.38 -47.69 8.01
N ALA A 154 5.62 -46.66 8.40
CA ALA A 154 4.22 -46.81 8.73
C ALA A 154 3.43 -47.11 7.44
N PRO A 155 2.47 -48.05 7.46
CA PRO A 155 1.65 -48.37 6.30
C PRO A 155 0.80 -47.16 5.91
N LEU A 156 0.91 -46.74 4.64
CA LEU A 156 0.10 -45.68 4.06
C LEU A 156 -1.39 -46.05 4.13
N PRO A 157 -2.29 -45.12 4.49
CA PRO A 157 -3.73 -45.35 4.41
C PRO A 157 -4.11 -45.56 2.95
N GLN A 158 -4.73 -46.70 2.65
CA GLN A 158 -5.29 -46.98 1.33
C GLN A 158 -6.37 -45.95 1.05
N THR A 159 -6.13 -45.09 0.07
CA THR A 159 -7.11 -44.12 -0.42
C THR A 159 -8.20 -44.90 -1.13
N SER A 160 -9.42 -44.85 -0.59
CA SER A 160 -10.60 -45.38 -1.27
C SER A 160 -10.68 -44.75 -2.67
N PRO A 161 -10.86 -45.54 -3.74
CA PRO A 161 -10.93 -45.03 -5.10
C PRO A 161 -12.10 -44.05 -5.20
N LEU A 162 -11.82 -42.87 -5.78
CA LEU A 162 -12.82 -41.84 -6.03
C LEU A 162 -13.99 -42.44 -6.84
N PRO A 163 -15.26 -42.10 -6.53
CA PRO A 163 -16.44 -42.68 -7.17
C PRO A 163 -16.54 -42.39 -8.67
N PHE A 164 -15.70 -41.48 -9.20
CA PHE A 164 -15.62 -41.11 -10.61
C PHE A 164 -14.76 -42.06 -11.44
N ALA A 165 -14.06 -43.02 -10.82
CA ALA A 165 -13.25 -44.03 -11.52
C ALA A 165 -14.07 -45.22 -12.04
N GLN A 166 -15.39 -45.06 -12.23
CA GLN A 166 -16.17 -46.04 -12.98
C GLN A 166 -15.78 -45.93 -14.44
N GLY A 167 -15.15 -46.99 -14.98
CA GLY A 167 -14.52 -47.09 -16.29
C GLY A 167 -15.46 -46.91 -17.48
N VAL A 168 -16.04 -45.73 -17.62
CA VAL A 168 -16.65 -45.28 -18.86
C VAL A 168 -15.50 -44.86 -19.77
N ALA A 169 -15.34 -45.54 -20.90
CA ALA A 169 -14.36 -45.15 -21.91
C ALA A 169 -14.56 -43.67 -22.28
N ALA A 170 -13.46 -42.93 -22.46
CA ALA A 170 -13.50 -41.49 -22.68
C ALA A 170 -14.43 -41.09 -23.84
N GLU A 171 -14.46 -41.87 -24.93
CA GLU A 171 -15.43 -41.70 -26.02
C GLU A 171 -16.89 -41.72 -25.55
N VAL A 172 -17.27 -42.65 -24.67
CA VAL A 172 -18.66 -42.79 -24.21
C VAL A 172 -19.05 -41.63 -23.29
N ALA A 173 -18.10 -41.12 -22.49
CA ALA A 173 -18.33 -39.94 -21.67
C ALA A 173 -18.53 -38.68 -22.54
N LEU A 174 -17.71 -38.52 -23.59
CA LEU A 174 -17.82 -37.41 -24.53
C LEU A 174 -19.14 -37.47 -25.31
N GLN A 175 -19.53 -38.64 -25.80
CA GLN A 175 -20.79 -38.84 -26.53
C GLN A 175 -21.99 -38.45 -25.67
N ARG A 176 -22.02 -38.88 -24.40
CA ARG A 176 -23.10 -38.52 -23.45
C ARG A 176 -23.13 -37.04 -23.13
N ALA A 177 -21.98 -36.39 -23.03
CA ALA A 177 -21.91 -34.94 -22.82
C ALA A 177 -22.49 -34.17 -24.01
N VAL A 178 -22.20 -34.61 -25.24
CA VAL A 178 -22.75 -34.02 -26.47
C VAL A 178 -24.25 -34.23 -26.57
N GLU A 179 -24.75 -35.45 -26.31
CA GLU A 179 -26.18 -35.74 -26.31
C GLU A 179 -26.93 -34.92 -25.26
N HIS A 180 -26.37 -34.79 -24.05
CA HIS A 180 -26.98 -33.97 -23.01
C HIS A 180 -27.00 -32.48 -23.38
N ALA A 181 -25.92 -31.96 -23.97
CA ALA A 181 -25.85 -30.58 -24.43
C ALA A 181 -26.88 -30.31 -25.54
N GLN A 182 -27.03 -31.23 -26.50
CA GLN A 182 -28.04 -31.11 -27.56
C GLN A 182 -29.47 -31.19 -27.02
N ALA A 183 -29.73 -32.05 -26.03
CA ALA A 183 -31.04 -32.17 -25.39
C ALA A 183 -31.43 -30.91 -24.59
N THR A 184 -30.46 -30.22 -23.99
CA THR A 184 -30.72 -29.02 -23.17
C THR A 184 -30.71 -27.71 -23.96
N GLN A 185 -29.99 -27.64 -25.09
CA GLN A 185 -29.85 -26.37 -25.83
C GLN A 185 -30.99 -26.05 -26.79
N GLY A 186 -31.94 -26.96 -27.03
CA GLY A 186 -33.03 -26.75 -27.98
C GLY A 186 -32.53 -26.59 -29.42
N ALA A 187 -33.45 -26.65 -30.39
CA ALA A 187 -33.08 -26.44 -31.80
C ALA A 187 -32.46 -25.04 -31.95
N PRO A 188 -31.32 -24.90 -32.66
CA PRO A 188 -30.72 -23.60 -32.91
C PRO A 188 -31.75 -22.71 -33.59
N SER A 189 -32.23 -21.71 -32.86
CA SER A 189 -33.12 -20.70 -33.41
C SER A 189 -32.42 -20.06 -34.60
N ALA A 190 -33.12 -20.02 -35.74
CA ALA A 190 -32.58 -19.49 -36.98
C ALA A 190 -31.87 -18.16 -36.71
N ALA A 191 -30.62 -18.06 -37.20
CA ALA A 191 -29.75 -16.93 -36.95
C ALA A 191 -30.51 -15.61 -37.19
N PRO A 192 -30.59 -14.70 -36.20
CA PRO A 192 -31.21 -13.41 -36.41
C PRO A 192 -30.42 -12.69 -37.50
N THR A 193 -31.13 -12.28 -38.55
CA THR A 193 -30.58 -11.50 -39.66
C THR A 193 -29.87 -10.28 -39.10
N LEU A 194 -28.55 -10.25 -39.27
CA LEU A 194 -27.66 -9.23 -38.74
C LEU A 194 -27.90 -7.91 -39.49
N GLY A 195 -28.80 -7.05 -38.97
CA GLY A 195 -29.03 -5.76 -39.60
C GLY A 195 -30.32 -5.05 -39.22
N GLU A 196 -30.58 -4.83 -37.93
CA GLU A 196 -31.36 -3.68 -37.45
C GLU A 196 -31.33 -3.65 -35.91
N THR A 197 -30.41 -2.87 -35.34
CA THR A 197 -30.44 -2.54 -33.90
C THR A 197 -31.53 -1.50 -33.70
N ARG A 198 -32.79 -1.92 -33.56
CA ARG A 198 -33.85 -1.03 -33.08
C ARG A 198 -33.51 -0.60 -31.65
N ALA A 199 -33.53 0.70 -31.40
CA ALA A 199 -33.38 1.23 -30.06
C ALA A 199 -34.48 0.63 -29.18
N ILE A 200 -34.09 -0.02 -28.09
CA ILE A 200 -35.04 -0.51 -27.09
C ILE A 200 -35.54 0.74 -26.37
N ASP A 201 -36.82 1.06 -26.55
CA ASP A 201 -37.47 2.15 -25.84
C ASP A 201 -37.34 1.94 -24.31
N ASP A 202 -37.12 3.04 -23.59
CA ASP A 202 -36.81 3.07 -22.16
C ASP A 202 -37.81 2.31 -21.26
N GLU A 203 -39.07 2.16 -21.71
CA GLU A 203 -40.10 1.46 -20.94
C GLU A 203 -39.84 -0.05 -20.78
N ILE A 204 -39.32 -0.72 -21.81
CA ILE A 204 -39.03 -2.17 -21.72
C ILE A 204 -37.83 -2.43 -20.80
N SER A 205 -36.89 -1.48 -20.72
CA SER A 205 -35.74 -1.53 -19.83
C SER A 205 -36.13 -1.42 -18.34
N VAL A 206 -37.22 -0.71 -18.02
CA VAL A 206 -37.72 -0.60 -16.64
C VAL A 206 -38.38 -1.90 -16.20
N ILE A 207 -39.15 -2.54 -17.09
CA ILE A 207 -39.84 -3.80 -16.78
C ILE A 207 -38.84 -4.96 -16.71
N ALA A 208 -37.84 -5.02 -17.61
CA ALA A 208 -36.81 -6.06 -17.57
C ALA A 208 -36.00 -6.07 -16.25
N ARG A 209 -35.75 -4.89 -15.67
CA ARG A 209 -35.06 -4.75 -14.37
C ARG A 209 -35.87 -5.25 -13.17
N GLN A 210 -37.19 -5.35 -13.29
CA GLN A 210 -38.06 -5.76 -12.18
C GLN A 210 -38.27 -7.27 -12.07
N ILE A 211 -38.03 -8.03 -13.15
CA ILE A 211 -38.44 -9.44 -13.24
C ILE A 211 -37.23 -10.40 -13.27
N LEU A 212 -36.01 -9.89 -13.44
CA LEU A 212 -34.79 -10.71 -13.47
C LEU A 212 -34.00 -10.58 -12.16
N PRO A 213 -34.07 -11.58 -11.24
CA PRO A 213 -33.31 -11.58 -9.98
C PRO A 213 -31.78 -11.76 -10.15
N PHE A 214 -31.28 -11.74 -11.39
CA PHE A 214 -29.87 -11.91 -11.72
C PHE A 214 -29.18 -10.61 -12.20
N GLU A 215 -29.89 -9.50 -12.36
CA GLU A 215 -29.34 -8.21 -12.82
C GLU A 215 -29.28 -7.12 -11.72
N GLY A 216 -28.94 -7.52 -10.50
CA GLY A 216 -28.68 -6.62 -9.37
C GLY A 216 -27.24 -6.10 -9.27
N SER A 217 -26.48 -6.01 -10.37
CA SER A 217 -25.07 -5.53 -10.35
C SER A 217 -24.78 -4.44 -11.39
N GLY A 218 -25.82 -3.79 -11.92
CA GLY A 218 -25.70 -2.70 -12.90
C GLY A 218 -25.73 -1.28 -12.31
N THR A 219 -26.06 -1.11 -11.03
CA THR A 219 -25.80 0.16 -10.35
C THR A 219 -24.32 0.20 -9.99
N ARG A 220 -23.53 0.74 -10.93
CA ARG A 220 -22.25 1.43 -10.73
C ARG A 220 -22.01 1.70 -9.23
N SER A 221 -21.45 0.71 -8.53
CA SER A 221 -21.00 0.90 -7.16
C SER A 221 -20.03 2.05 -7.24
N GLU A 222 -20.45 3.16 -6.64
CA GLU A 222 -19.58 4.20 -6.11
C GLU A 222 -18.29 3.52 -5.66
N THR A 223 -17.25 3.78 -6.44
CA THR A 223 -16.06 2.95 -6.57
C THR A 223 -15.41 2.83 -5.21
N ALA A 224 -15.68 1.73 -4.50
CA ALA A 224 -14.93 1.38 -3.31
C ALA A 224 -13.45 1.48 -3.70
N PRO A 225 -12.63 2.25 -2.96
CA PRO A 225 -11.25 2.49 -3.34
C PRO A 225 -10.61 1.13 -3.60
N ALA A 226 -10.12 0.93 -4.82
CA ALA A 226 -9.54 -0.34 -5.24
C ALA A 226 -8.49 -0.71 -4.19
N ARG A 227 -8.77 -1.77 -3.42
CA ARG A 227 -7.85 -2.24 -2.37
C ARG A 227 -6.51 -2.46 -3.05
N GLU A 228 -5.46 -1.86 -2.50
CA GLU A 228 -4.14 -2.03 -3.07
C GLU A 228 -3.82 -3.53 -3.06
N PRO A 229 -3.39 -4.11 -4.20
CA PRO A 229 -3.07 -5.52 -4.26
C PRO A 229 -1.93 -5.81 -3.28
N GLU A 230 -2.23 -6.64 -2.27
CA GLU A 230 -1.26 -7.10 -1.29
C GLU A 230 -0.51 -8.29 -1.88
N LEU A 231 0.67 -8.03 -2.46
CA LEU A 231 1.58 -9.11 -2.87
C LEU A 231 2.31 -9.68 -1.66
N THR A 232 2.57 -10.98 -1.65
CA THR A 232 3.47 -11.59 -0.66
C THR A 232 4.93 -11.22 -0.96
N LEU A 233 5.83 -11.42 0.01
CA LEU A 233 7.26 -11.14 -0.15
C LEU A 233 7.87 -11.96 -1.31
N GLU A 234 7.46 -13.21 -1.44
CA GLU A 234 7.90 -14.13 -2.49
C GLU A 234 7.40 -13.69 -3.87
N GLN A 235 6.14 -13.22 -3.95
CA GLN A 235 5.57 -12.68 -5.19
C GLN A 235 6.24 -11.37 -5.61
N HIS A 236 6.60 -10.52 -4.65
CA HIS A 236 7.36 -9.31 -4.91
C HIS A 236 8.79 -9.64 -5.42
N ALA A 237 9.45 -10.63 -4.81
CA ALA A 237 10.75 -11.11 -5.27
C ALA A 237 10.69 -11.72 -6.69
N SER A 238 9.67 -12.53 -6.99
CA SER A 238 9.49 -13.13 -8.32
C SER A 238 9.23 -12.06 -9.38
N LEU A 239 8.36 -11.10 -9.10
CA LEU A 239 8.08 -9.97 -9.98
C LEU A 239 9.37 -9.21 -10.34
N HIS A 240 10.19 -8.89 -9.34
CA HIS A 240 11.42 -8.13 -9.55
C HIS A 240 12.46 -8.90 -10.38
N VAL A 241 12.54 -10.23 -10.22
CA VAL A 241 13.42 -11.07 -11.04
C VAL A 241 12.90 -11.18 -12.48
N GLU A 242 11.59 -11.34 -12.68
CA GLU A 242 11.00 -11.39 -14.03
C GLU A 242 11.25 -10.08 -14.81
N LEU A 243 11.07 -8.92 -14.15
CA LEU A 243 11.30 -7.61 -14.77
C LEU A 243 12.78 -7.37 -15.12
N GLU A 244 13.71 -7.88 -14.30
CA GLU A 244 15.15 -7.79 -14.57
C GLU A 244 15.57 -8.67 -15.76
N MET A 245 14.97 -9.86 -15.87
CA MET A 245 15.30 -10.81 -16.95
C MET A 245 14.62 -10.48 -18.29
N HIS A 246 13.43 -9.87 -18.26
CA HIS A 246 12.61 -9.60 -19.44
C HIS A 246 12.11 -8.15 -19.47
N PRO A 247 13.01 -7.15 -19.60
CA PRO A 247 12.62 -5.75 -19.60
C PRO A 247 11.66 -5.40 -20.76
N GLU A 248 11.75 -6.09 -21.89
CA GLU A 248 10.84 -5.94 -23.03
C GLU A 248 9.40 -6.38 -22.74
N ALA A 249 9.20 -7.27 -21.77
CA ALA A 249 7.89 -7.82 -21.40
C ALA A 249 7.26 -7.15 -20.17
N THR A 250 7.80 -6.00 -19.74
CA THR A 250 7.37 -5.29 -18.51
C THR A 250 5.84 -5.14 -18.40
N ALA A 251 5.17 -4.68 -19.46
CA ALA A 251 3.72 -4.45 -19.42
C ALA A 251 2.91 -5.76 -19.24
N ASP A 252 3.35 -6.85 -19.87
CA ASP A 252 2.69 -8.15 -19.77
C ASP A 252 2.92 -8.80 -18.41
N ILE A 253 4.13 -8.67 -17.86
CA ILE A 253 4.47 -9.12 -16.51
C ILE A 253 3.59 -8.37 -15.50
N LEU A 254 3.58 -7.05 -15.51
CA LEU A 254 2.76 -6.26 -14.57
C LEU A 254 1.28 -6.61 -14.66
N ARG A 255 0.75 -6.81 -15.87
CA ARG A 255 -0.64 -7.25 -16.08
C ARG A 255 -0.92 -8.61 -15.44
N ARG A 256 0.02 -9.56 -15.49
CA ARG A 256 -0.13 -10.89 -14.87
C ARG A 256 -0.26 -10.80 -13.35
N TYR A 257 0.46 -9.87 -12.73
CA TYR A 257 0.37 -9.59 -11.29
C TYR A 257 -0.80 -8.66 -10.92
N GLY A 258 -1.61 -8.23 -11.90
CA GLY A 258 -2.74 -7.32 -11.65
C GLY A 258 -2.30 -5.89 -11.29
N LEU A 259 -1.10 -5.48 -11.72
CA LEU A 259 -0.50 -4.19 -11.40
C LEU A 259 -0.45 -3.28 -12.62
N THR A 260 -0.64 -1.99 -12.40
CA THR A 260 -0.20 -0.93 -13.30
C THR A 260 1.21 -0.48 -12.96
N ALA A 261 1.89 0.22 -13.88
CA ALA A 261 3.21 0.77 -13.62
C ALA A 261 3.25 1.74 -12.42
N SER A 262 2.18 2.50 -12.21
CA SER A 262 2.08 3.41 -11.05
C SER A 262 1.82 2.66 -9.73
N GLN A 263 1.07 1.55 -9.76
CA GLN A 263 0.89 0.69 -8.60
C GLN A 263 2.20 -0.03 -8.24
N HIS A 264 2.93 -0.52 -9.24
CA HIS A 264 4.25 -1.13 -9.05
C HIS A 264 5.23 -0.18 -8.34
N ALA A 265 5.38 1.05 -8.83
CA ALA A 265 6.28 2.03 -8.22
C ALA A 265 5.91 2.36 -6.75
N ARG A 266 4.62 2.37 -6.41
CA ARG A 266 4.18 2.57 -5.01
C ARG A 266 4.47 1.34 -4.15
N LEU A 267 4.27 0.15 -4.70
CA LEU A 267 4.52 -1.12 -4.04
C LEU A 267 6.02 -1.28 -3.75
N ASP A 268 6.90 -0.99 -4.72
CA ASP A 268 8.36 -1.00 -4.56
C ASP A 268 8.80 -0.08 -3.41
N MET A 269 8.34 1.17 -3.42
CA MET A 269 8.66 2.16 -2.37
C MET A 269 8.19 1.67 -0.98
N GLY A 270 7.04 1.01 -0.92
CA GLY A 270 6.51 0.42 0.32
C GLY A 270 7.40 -0.71 0.84
N TRP A 271 7.81 -1.63 -0.04
CA TRP A 271 8.70 -2.73 0.32
C TRP A 271 10.11 -2.26 0.68
N GLU A 272 10.68 -1.28 -0.03
CA GLU A 272 11.96 -0.67 0.30
C GLU A 272 11.93 -0.06 1.71
N ALA A 273 10.87 0.69 2.04
CA ALA A 273 10.71 1.27 3.37
C ALA A 273 10.60 0.19 4.45
N GLN A 274 9.86 -0.91 4.19
CA GLN A 274 9.75 -2.02 5.13
C GLN A 274 11.08 -2.77 5.32
N MET A 275 11.81 -3.03 4.24
CA MET A 275 13.13 -3.68 4.27
C MET A 275 14.18 -2.81 4.98
N ALA A 276 14.11 -1.49 4.83
CA ALA A 276 14.98 -0.56 5.55
C ALA A 276 14.74 -0.59 7.08
N LEU A 277 13.48 -0.82 7.51
CA LEU A 277 13.13 -0.96 8.92
C LEU A 277 13.42 -2.34 9.49
N ASN A 278 13.42 -3.39 8.64
CA ASN A 278 13.58 -4.78 9.05
C ASN A 278 14.66 -5.51 8.23
N PRO A 279 15.92 -5.54 8.71
CA PRO A 279 17.01 -6.24 8.01
C PRO A 279 16.78 -7.74 7.80
N LYS A 280 16.00 -8.41 8.65
CA LYS A 280 15.66 -9.83 8.47
C LYS A 280 14.72 -10.05 7.29
N LEU A 281 13.78 -9.12 7.09
CA LEU A 281 12.88 -9.12 5.93
C LEU A 281 13.68 -8.94 4.64
N ALA A 282 14.62 -7.99 4.63
CA ALA A 282 15.52 -7.77 3.50
C ALA A 282 16.35 -9.01 3.14
N ALA A 283 16.91 -9.70 4.14
CA ALA A 283 17.64 -10.95 3.93
C ALA A 283 16.75 -12.07 3.36
N SER A 284 15.51 -12.16 3.83
CA SER A 284 14.53 -13.15 3.33
C SER A 284 14.14 -12.86 1.87
N TRP A 285 13.95 -11.59 1.52
CA TRP A 285 13.67 -11.15 0.15
C TRP A 285 14.84 -11.45 -0.80
N GLN A 286 16.08 -11.17 -0.37
CA GLN A 286 17.28 -11.51 -1.15
C GLN A 286 17.41 -13.02 -1.38
N GLN A 287 17.12 -13.84 -0.37
CA GLN A 287 17.12 -15.30 -0.53
C GLN A 287 16.04 -15.74 -1.53
N ALA A 288 14.83 -15.22 -1.42
CA ALA A 288 13.74 -15.53 -2.35
C ALA A 288 14.10 -15.16 -3.80
N MET A 289 14.76 -14.01 -4.03
CA MET A 289 15.26 -13.65 -5.36
C MET A 289 16.32 -14.64 -5.88
N ALA A 290 17.25 -15.06 -5.04
CA ALA A 290 18.30 -16.02 -5.41
C ALA A 290 17.69 -17.38 -5.81
N ASP A 291 16.74 -17.87 -5.02
CA ASP A 291 16.03 -19.12 -5.28
C ASP A 291 15.24 -19.04 -6.60
N TYR A 292 14.57 -17.91 -6.86
CA TYR A 292 13.79 -17.72 -8.08
C TYR A 292 14.66 -17.61 -9.33
N ARG A 293 15.80 -16.90 -9.26
CA ARG A 293 16.79 -16.85 -10.35
C ARG A 293 17.33 -18.24 -10.68
N ALA A 294 17.66 -19.04 -9.66
CA ALA A 294 18.11 -20.41 -9.86
C ALA A 294 17.03 -21.29 -10.52
N TRP A 295 15.78 -21.15 -10.08
CA TRP A 295 14.64 -21.84 -10.68
C TRP A 295 14.46 -21.48 -12.16
N ILE A 296 14.45 -20.20 -12.54
CA ILE A 296 14.34 -19.79 -13.96
C ILE A 296 15.51 -20.34 -14.78
N ALA A 297 16.75 -20.25 -14.27
CA ALA A 297 17.93 -20.75 -14.96
C ALA A 297 17.87 -22.27 -15.22
N SER A 298 17.19 -23.04 -14.37
CA SER A 298 16.96 -24.47 -14.60
C SER A 298 15.84 -24.77 -15.60
N HIS A 299 14.92 -23.83 -15.86
CA HIS A 299 13.76 -24.01 -16.73
C HIS A 299 13.93 -23.36 -18.11
N SER A 300 15.05 -22.67 -18.36
CA SER A 300 15.36 -22.04 -19.64
C SER A 300 16.21 -22.90 -20.59
N GLN A 301 16.44 -24.18 -20.27
CA GLN A 301 17.08 -25.18 -21.13
C GLN A 301 16.06 -26.01 -21.90
#